data_AF-A0A6C7NU43-F1
#
_entry.id   AF-A0A6C7NU43-F1
#
_cell.length_a   1.000
_cell.length_b   1.000
_cell.length_c   1.000
_cell.angle_alpha   90.00
_cell.angle_beta   90.00
_cell.angle_gamma   90.00
#
_symmetry.space_group_name_H-M   'P 1'
#
loop_
_entity.id
_entity.type
_entity.pdbx_description
1 polymer ?
#
loop_
_entity_poly.entity_id
_entity_poly.type
_entity_poly.pdbx_seq_one_letter_code
_entity_poly.pdbx_strand_id
1 'polypeptide(L)'
;MFFFKIPLTNAYDEAFYKEEYKALLWTKNKEQKPAKMSCNLYFNFAHGSRGFSTSVLAARYLCALINNEPLCLEKKYIHAIHPARFLIRKLKKGL
;
A
#
# COMPACT_ATOMS: atom_id res chain seq x y z
N MET A 1 6.31 -11.27 0.36
CA MET A 1 4.97 -10.67 0.43
C MET A 1 4.56 -10.23 -0.96
N PHE A 2 3.92 -11.13 -1.70
CA PHE A 2 3.53 -10.92 -3.10
C PHE A 2 2.02 -10.86 -3.17
N PHE A 3 1.46 -9.67 -3.40
CA PHE A 3 0.08 -9.53 -3.84
C PHE A 3 -0.05 -10.22 -5.21
N PHE A 4 -0.67 -11.40 -5.24
CA PHE A 4 -1.29 -11.89 -6.48
C PHE A 4 -2.54 -11.05 -6.73
N LYS A 5 -2.71 -10.66 -7.99
CA LYS A 5 -3.85 -9.89 -8.49
C LYS A 5 -5.12 -10.73 -8.34
N ILE A 6 -5.88 -10.49 -7.28
CA ILE A 6 -7.24 -11.02 -7.13
C ILE A 6 -8.12 -10.16 -8.06
N PRO A 7 -8.88 -10.75 -9.00
CA PRO A 7 -9.62 -9.99 -10.00
C PRO A 7 -10.98 -9.45 -9.50
N LEU A 8 -11.21 -9.33 -8.19
CA LEU A 8 -12.46 -8.81 -7.67
C LEU A 8 -12.20 -7.79 -6.55
N THR A 9 -12.56 -6.53 -6.86
CA THR A 9 -12.51 -5.32 -6.02
C THR A 9 -11.09 -4.75 -5.81
N ASN A 10 -10.88 -3.51 -6.26
CA ASN A 10 -9.59 -2.85 -6.09
C ASN A 10 -9.37 -2.55 -4.59
N ALA A 11 -8.30 -3.07 -3.99
CA ALA A 11 -7.90 -2.76 -2.61
C ALA A 11 -7.50 -1.28 -2.39
N TYR A 12 -7.59 -0.46 -3.44
CA TYR A 12 -7.27 0.96 -3.45
C TYR A 12 -8.09 1.65 -4.55
N ASP A 13 -8.36 2.95 -4.40
CA ASP A 13 -9.10 3.73 -5.41
C ASP A 13 -8.19 4.16 -6.58
N GLU A 14 -8.19 3.39 -7.67
CA GLU A 14 -7.34 3.66 -8.84
C GLU A 14 -7.59 5.03 -9.50
N ALA A 15 -8.85 5.51 -9.52
CA ALA A 15 -9.18 6.79 -10.14
C ALA A 15 -8.54 7.95 -9.36
N PHE A 16 -8.69 7.93 -8.03
CA PHE A 16 -8.03 8.90 -7.14
C PHE A 16 -6.52 8.96 -7.37
N TYR A 17 -5.84 7.80 -7.43
CA TYR A 17 -4.39 7.78 -7.66
C TYR A 17 -4.03 8.35 -9.04
N LYS A 18 -4.78 8.06 -10.10
CA LYS A 18 -4.47 8.60 -11.43
C LYS A 18 -4.64 10.11 -11.50
N GLU A 19 -5.65 10.67 -10.83
CA GLU A 19 -5.91 12.11 -10.84
C GLU A 19 -4.92 12.87 -9.97
N GLU A 20 -4.85 12.54 -8.68
CA GLU A 20 -4.07 13.30 -7.71
C GLU A 20 -2.56 13.08 -7.90
N TYR A 21 -2.16 11.88 -8.35
CA TYR A 21 -0.74 11.52 -8.47
C TYR A 21 -0.25 11.57 -9.93
N LYS A 22 -0.99 12.20 -10.86
CA LYS A 22 -0.59 12.36 -12.27
C LYS A 22 0.79 13.01 -12.44
N ALA A 23 1.12 13.95 -11.57
CA ALA A 23 2.37 14.71 -11.63
C ALA A 23 3.55 14.00 -10.96
N LEU A 24 3.42 12.74 -10.50
CA LEU A 24 4.47 12.06 -9.73
C LEU A 24 5.78 11.86 -10.51
N LEU A 25 5.71 11.83 -11.83
CA LEU A 25 6.90 11.80 -12.70
C LEU A 25 7.75 13.06 -12.52
N TRP A 26 7.11 14.21 -12.41
CA TRP A 26 7.74 15.54 -12.41
C TRP A 26 8.00 16.07 -10.99
N THR A 27 7.22 15.62 -10.02
CA THR A 27 7.25 16.13 -8.64
C THR A 27 7.76 15.06 -7.66
N LYS A 28 9.07 15.03 -7.44
CA LYS A 28 9.71 14.04 -6.55
C LYS A 28 9.49 14.30 -5.05
N ASN A 29 9.42 15.56 -4.65
CA ASN A 29 9.40 15.98 -3.23
C ASN A 29 8.12 16.72 -2.82
N LYS A 30 7.09 16.72 -3.66
CA LYS A 30 5.82 17.37 -3.33
C LYS A 30 5.03 16.48 -2.37
N GLU A 31 4.44 17.07 -1.34
CA GLU A 31 3.49 16.38 -0.48
C GLU A 31 2.31 15.87 -1.31
N GLN A 32 1.93 14.61 -1.07
CA GLN A 32 0.84 13.95 -1.77
C GLN A 32 -0.37 13.89 -0.85
N LYS A 33 -1.57 14.14 -1.40
CA LYS A 33 -2.80 13.99 -0.62
C LYS A 33 -2.95 12.52 -0.21
N PRO A 34 -3.21 12.21 1.07
CA PRO A 34 -3.41 10.83 1.49
C PRO A 34 -4.67 10.25 0.83
N ALA A 35 -4.56 9.02 0.32
CA ALA A 35 -5.70 8.32 -0.23
C ALA A 35 -6.71 7.99 0.88
N LYS A 36 -7.99 8.26 0.64
CA LYS A 36 -9.05 7.92 1.57
C LYS A 36 -9.29 6.41 1.53
N MET A 37 -9.08 5.71 2.64
CA MET A 37 -9.57 4.34 2.79
C MET A 37 -11.10 4.40 2.90
N SER A 38 -11.79 3.90 1.88
CA SER A 38 -13.26 3.95 1.79
C SER A 38 -13.95 2.96 2.74
N CYS A 39 -13.22 2.01 3.32
CA CYS A 39 -13.74 1.06 4.30
C CYS A 39 -12.69 0.69 5.36
N ASN A 40 -13.13 0.39 6.59
CA ASN A 40 -12.31 -0.16 7.68
C ASN A 40 -11.98 -1.65 7.44
N LEU A 41 -11.45 -1.94 6.25
CA LEU A 41 -11.12 -3.28 5.80
C LEU A 41 -9.61 -3.45 5.72
N TYR A 42 -9.11 -4.50 6.35
CA TYR A 42 -7.69 -4.82 6.43
C TYR A 42 -7.44 -6.23 5.91
N PHE A 43 -6.30 -6.43 5.26
CA PHE A 43 -5.95 -7.69 4.61
C PHE A 43 -4.61 -8.21 5.12
N ASN A 44 -4.59 -9.48 5.54
CA ASN A 44 -3.37 -10.19 5.95
C ASN A 44 -3.19 -11.49 5.16
N PHE A 45 -2.83 -11.39 3.88
CA PHE A 45 -2.59 -12.55 3.03
C PHE A 45 -1.36 -12.33 2.14
N ALA A 46 -1.13 -13.21 1.16
CA ALA A 46 -0.07 -13.04 0.15
C ALA A 46 1.37 -13.18 0.71
N HIS A 47 1.54 -14.02 1.73
CA HIS A 47 2.83 -14.27 2.38
C HIS A 47 3.74 -15.27 1.64
N GLY A 48 3.17 -16.14 0.81
CA GLY A 48 3.93 -17.18 0.07
C GLY A 48 4.55 -18.23 0.99
N SER A 49 5.67 -18.85 0.58
CA SER A 49 6.35 -19.90 1.34
C SER A 49 7.03 -19.44 2.64
N ARG A 50 7.13 -18.12 2.85
CA ARG A 50 7.66 -17.51 4.08
C ARG A 50 6.55 -17.04 5.03
N GLY A 51 5.39 -17.68 4.91
CA GLY A 51 4.17 -17.44 5.68
C GLY A 51 4.39 -17.20 7.16
N PHE A 52 5.15 -18.09 7.79
CA PHE A 52 5.33 -18.08 9.24
C PHE A 52 5.93 -16.77 9.75
N SER A 53 7.03 -16.30 9.17
CA SER A 53 7.69 -15.08 9.63
C SER A 53 6.98 -13.80 9.16
N THR A 54 6.49 -13.77 7.92
CA THR A 54 5.89 -12.54 7.38
C THR A 54 4.47 -12.28 7.87
N SER A 55 3.71 -13.33 8.23
CA SER A 55 2.36 -13.18 8.79
C SER A 55 2.37 -12.54 10.18
N VAL A 56 3.33 -12.89 11.03
CA VAL A 56 3.49 -12.30 12.36
C VAL A 56 3.82 -10.81 12.27
N LEU A 57 4.77 -10.44 11.41
CA LEU A 57 5.13 -9.04 11.20
C LEU A 57 3.97 -8.23 10.61
N ALA A 58 3.25 -8.80 9.65
CA ALA A 58 2.07 -8.17 9.07
C ALA A 58 0.91 -8.04 10.06
N ALA A 59 0.72 -9.02 10.95
CA ALA A 59 -0.26 -8.91 12.04
C ALA A 59 0.07 -7.74 12.96
N ARG A 60 1.33 -7.58 13.39
CA ARG A 60 1.76 -6.43 14.20
C ARG A 60 1.51 -5.10 13.49
N TYR A 61 1.81 -5.03 12.19
CA TYR A 61 1.55 -3.86 11.36
C TYR A 61 0.07 -3.52 11.28
N LEU A 62 -0.80 -4.52 11.08
CA LEU A 62 -2.25 -4.31 11.04
C LEU A 62 -2.81 -3.86 12.39
N CYS A 63 -2.37 -4.47 13.50
CA CYS A 63 -2.76 -4.00 14.84
C CYS A 63 -2.38 -2.52 15.04
N ALA A 64 -1.20 -2.11 14.60
CA ALA A 64 -0.79 -0.71 14.70
C ALA A 64 -1.70 0.22 13.88
N LEU A 65 -2.09 -0.18 12.66
CA LEU A 65 -3.03 0.59 11.85
C LEU A 65 -4.43 0.68 12.48
N ILE A 66 -4.95 -0.44 12.98
CA ILE A 66 -6.29 -0.52 13.58
C ILE A 66 -6.36 0.33 14.85
N ASN A 67 -5.32 0.29 15.68
CA ASN A 67 -5.26 1.02 16.95
C ASN A 67 -4.74 2.46 16.81
N ASN A 68 -4.40 2.92 15.60
CA ASN A 68 -3.70 4.20 15.37
C ASN A 68 -2.40 4.35 16.19
N GLU A 69 -1.65 3.27 16.36
CA GLU A 69 -0.33 3.27 16.99
C GLU A 69 0.77 3.66 15.99
N PRO A 70 1.93 4.15 16.48
CA PRO A 70 3.08 4.38 15.62
C PRO A 70 3.53 3.11 14.89
N LEU A 71 3.73 3.24 13.58
CA LEU A 71 4.25 2.16 12.73
C LEU A 71 5.76 2.01 12.97
N CYS A 72 6.16 1.01 13.78
CA CYS A 72 7.56 0.69 14.06
C CYS A 72 8.26 -0.02 12.87
N LEU A 73 8.07 0.47 11.64
CA LEU A 73 8.66 -0.07 10.42
C LEU A 73 9.26 1.06 9.58
N GLU A 74 10.36 0.77 8.89
CA GLU A 74 10.92 1.72 7.94
C GLU A 74 9.96 2.00 6.77
N LYS A 75 9.94 3.26 6.31
CA LYS A 75 9.11 3.71 5.17
C LYS A 75 9.25 2.82 3.94
N LYS A 76 10.46 2.32 3.65
CA LYS A 76 10.72 1.44 2.50
C LYS A 76 9.84 0.16 2.54
N TYR A 77 9.60 -0.40 3.73
CA TYR A 77 8.77 -1.59 3.89
C TYR A 77 7.29 -1.24 3.75
N ILE A 78 6.86 -0.12 4.33
CA ILE A 78 5.48 0.39 4.19
C ILE A 78 5.14 0.58 2.70
N HIS A 79 6.02 1.22 1.93
CA HIS A 79 5.84 1.37 0.48
C HIS A 79 5.87 0.03 -0.28
N ALA A 80 6.64 -0.95 0.20
CA ALA A 80 6.74 -2.26 -0.41
C ALA A 80 5.52 -3.16 -0.15
N ILE A 81 4.76 -2.93 0.93
CA ILE A 81 3.53 -3.68 1.25
C ILE A 81 2.26 -2.96 0.81
N HIS A 82 2.33 -1.65 0.53
CA HIS A 82 1.15 -0.86 0.16
C HIS A 82 0.42 -1.45 -1.07
N PRO A 83 -0.92 -1.57 -1.06
CA PRO A 83 -1.66 -2.24 -2.14
C PRO A 83 -1.49 -1.53 -3.50
N ALA A 84 -1.49 -0.18 -3.52
CA ALA A 84 -1.28 0.62 -4.73
C ALA A 84 0.20 0.70 -5.21
N ARG A 85 1.15 -0.02 -4.59
CA ARG A 85 2.60 0.07 -4.89
C ARG A 85 2.94 -0.10 -6.36
N PHE A 86 2.23 -0.96 -7.08
CA PHE A 86 2.48 -1.20 -8.50
C PHE A 86 2.00 -0.03 -9.35
N LEU A 87 0.81 0.51 -9.08
CA LEU A 87 0.29 1.70 -9.76
C LEU A 87 1.20 2.90 -9.51
N ILE A 88 1.56 3.17 -8.26
CA ILE A 88 2.46 4.29 -7.90
C ILE A 88 3.82 4.14 -8.62
N ARG A 89 4.37 2.93 -8.74
CA ARG A 89 5.61 2.68 -9.49
C ARG A 89 5.46 2.96 -10.98
N LYS A 90 4.28 2.76 -11.56
CA LYS A 90 4.00 3.11 -12.97
C LYS A 90 3.81 4.63 -13.13
N LEU A 91 3.04 5.28 -12.26
CA LEU A 91 2.86 6.74 -12.25
C LEU A 91 4.21 7.48 -12.15
N LYS A 92 5.13 6.98 -11.31
CA LYS A 92 6.53 7.46 -11.21
C LYS A 92 7.33 7.38 -12.52
N LYS A 93 6.88 6.57 -13.48
CA LYS A 93 7.50 6.36 -14.79
C LYS A 93 6.72 7.05 -15.93
N GLY A 94 5.68 7.83 -15.62
CA GLY A 94 4.90 8.57 -16.62
C GLY A 94 3.69 7.84 -17.18
N LEU A 95 3.20 6.81 -16.46
CA LEU A 95 1.97 6.10 -16.79
C LEU A 95 0.74 6.77 -16.20
#